data_AF-A0A0B2UT41-F1
#
_entry.id   AF-A0A0B2UT41-F1
#
_cell.length_a   1.000
_cell.length_b   1.000
_cell.length_c   1.000
_cell.angle_alpha   90.00
_cell.angle_beta   90.00
_cell.angle_gamma   90.00
#
_symmetry.space_group_name_H-M   'P 1'
#
loop_
_entity.id
_entity.type
_entity.pdbx_description
1 polymer ?
#
loop_
_entity_poly.entity_id
_entity_poly.type
_entity_poly.pdbx_seq_one_letter_code
_entity_poly.pdbx_strand_id
1 'polypeptide(L)'
;SGQCVDVASNCNDLSHLCNNAIYSELLSKQCAKTCKQCSGSTNQCADVAGNCQQLSSLCTNSLYNSLMKENCAKTCSFCGTSSGGTGGCKDLATNCAELATLCNNALYSSIMSQNCAKTCHMC
;
A
#
# COMPACT_ATOMS: atom_id res chain seq x y z
N SER A 1 5.73 -8.06 -6.34
CA SER A 1 6.20 -8.51 -5.02
C SER A 1 6.16 -7.35 -4.05
N GLY A 2 5.12 -7.22 -3.23
CA GLY A 2 5.09 -6.21 -2.17
C GLY A 2 5.73 -6.82 -0.92
N GLN A 3 7.02 -6.56 -0.70
CA GLN A 3 7.64 -6.97 0.56
C GLN A 3 7.06 -6.10 1.67
N CYS A 4 6.76 -6.71 2.83
CA CYS A 4 6.51 -6.00 4.08
C CYS A 4 7.79 -5.28 4.49
N VAL A 5 7.98 -4.08 3.96
CA VAL A 5 9.12 -3.22 4.24
C VAL A 5 8.64 -1.83 4.57
N ASP A 6 9.47 -1.13 5.32
CA ASP A 6 9.31 0.29 5.52
C ASP A 6 9.86 0.99 4.27
N VAL A 7 9.01 1.79 3.64
CA VAL A 7 9.33 2.60 2.45
C VAL A 7 9.99 3.92 2.88
N ALA A 8 9.54 4.48 4.01
CA ALA A 8 10.17 5.65 4.61
C ALA A 8 11.36 5.27 5.51
N SER A 9 12.41 6.08 5.49
CA SER A 9 13.65 5.80 6.21
C SER A 9 13.57 6.05 7.72
N ASN A 10 12.59 6.84 8.16
CA ASN A 10 12.44 7.32 9.54
C ASN A 10 11.24 6.69 10.26
N CYS A 11 10.80 5.52 9.82
CA CYS A 11 9.67 4.81 10.44
C CYS A 11 9.87 4.52 11.93
N ASN A 12 11.11 4.28 12.35
CA ASN A 12 11.43 4.03 13.75
C ASN A 12 11.06 5.23 14.65
N ASP A 13 11.33 6.45 14.19
CA ASP A 13 10.99 7.69 14.90
C ASP A 13 9.47 7.91 14.97
N LEU A 14 8.74 7.40 13.98
CA LEU A 14 7.28 7.55 13.85
C LEU A 14 6.49 6.36 14.41
N SER A 15 7.16 5.34 14.97
CA SER A 15 6.54 4.12 15.48
C SER A 15 5.45 4.38 16.54
N HIS A 16 5.60 5.43 17.33
CA HIS A 16 4.63 5.85 18.33
C HIS A 16 3.30 6.36 17.74
N LEU A 17 3.28 6.73 16.45
CA LEU A 17 2.12 7.25 15.74
C LEU A 17 1.36 6.20 14.94
N CYS A 18 1.82 4.95 14.93
CA CYS A 18 1.18 3.86 14.19
C CYS A 18 -0.30 3.64 14.56
N ASN A 19 -0.69 4.00 15.79
CA ASN A 19 -2.08 3.90 16.28
C ASN A 19 -2.80 5.26 16.31
N ASN A 20 -2.19 6.33 15.81
CA ASN A 20 -2.81 7.65 15.80
C ASN A 20 -3.86 7.74 14.69
N ALA A 21 -5.02 8.31 14.98
CA ALA A 21 -6.13 8.40 14.02
C ALA A 21 -5.79 9.18 12.74
N ILE A 22 -4.85 10.14 12.83
CA ILE A 22 -4.42 10.98 11.71
C ILE A 22 -3.29 10.28 10.92
N TYR A 23 -2.33 9.67 11.61
CA TYR A 23 -1.10 9.15 10.97
C TYR A 23 -1.13 7.67 10.62
N SER A 24 -2.04 6.89 11.20
CA SER A 24 -2.08 5.43 11.04
C SER A 24 -2.25 4.98 9.59
N GLU A 25 -3.09 5.67 8.79
CA GLU A 25 -3.25 5.32 7.37
C GLU A 25 -1.93 5.54 6.60
N LEU A 26 -1.28 6.67 6.83
CA LEU A 26 -0.03 7.05 6.19
C LEU A 26 1.11 6.10 6.55
N LEU A 27 1.25 5.80 7.85
CA LEU A 27 2.26 4.90 8.37
C LEU A 27 1.97 3.42 8.03
N SER A 28 0.71 3.04 7.80
CA SER A 28 0.39 1.70 7.31
C SER A 28 0.92 1.43 5.90
N LYS A 29 1.00 2.47 5.07
CA LYS A 29 1.53 2.37 3.71
C LYS A 29 3.06 2.53 3.67
N GLN A 30 3.59 3.44 4.49
CA GLN A 30 5.01 3.84 4.44
C GLN A 30 5.90 3.11 5.45
N CYS A 31 5.31 2.64 6.54
CA CYS A 31 5.98 2.04 7.69
C CYS A 31 5.30 0.72 8.11
N ALA A 32 4.79 -0.03 7.12
CA ALA A 32 3.99 -1.24 7.36
C ALA A 32 4.69 -2.23 8.29
N LYS A 33 6.02 -2.37 8.15
CA LYS A 33 6.83 -3.27 8.98
C LYS A 33 7.00 -2.72 10.38
N THR A 34 7.39 -1.46 10.53
CA THR A 34 7.55 -0.81 11.85
C THR A 34 6.22 -0.76 12.61
N CYS A 35 5.11 -0.44 11.94
CA CYS A 35 3.78 -0.39 12.54
C CYS A 35 3.14 -1.77 12.73
N LYS A 36 3.85 -2.86 12.39
CA LYS A 36 3.35 -4.23 12.47
C LYS A 36 2.01 -4.41 11.72
N GLN A 37 1.75 -3.56 10.74
CA GLN A 37 0.56 -3.57 9.88
C GLN A 37 0.77 -4.44 8.65
N CYS A 38 1.82 -5.25 8.66
CA CYS A 38 1.97 -6.39 7.78
C CYS A 38 1.01 -7.52 8.18
N SER A 39 -0.28 -7.22 8.17
CA SER A 39 -1.32 -8.23 8.00
C SER A 39 -1.24 -8.67 6.54
N GLY A 40 -0.38 -9.63 6.29
CA GLY A 40 -0.15 -10.15 4.95
C GLY A 40 -1.45 -10.69 4.35
N SER A 41 -2.10 -9.91 3.50
CA SER A 41 -2.37 -10.46 2.18
C SER A 41 -0.97 -10.71 1.62
N THR A 42 -0.50 -11.95 1.74
CA THR A 42 0.63 -12.43 0.95
C THR A 42 0.21 -12.30 -0.50
N ASN A 43 0.34 -11.09 -1.04
CA ASN A 43 0.34 -10.80 -2.46
C ASN A 43 1.68 -11.30 -3.03
N GLN A 44 2.08 -12.50 -2.62
CA GLN A 44 2.88 -13.36 -3.45
C GLN A 44 2.00 -13.57 -4.66
N CYS A 45 2.47 -13.06 -5.79
CA CYS A 45 1.88 -13.41 -7.08
C CYS A 45 2.12 -14.90 -7.31
N ALA A 46 1.32 -15.71 -6.66
CA ALA A 46 1.43 -17.14 -6.60
C ALA A 46 0.02 -17.71 -6.52
N ASP A 47 -0.11 -18.90 -7.10
CA ASP A 47 -1.28 -19.71 -6.91
C ASP A 47 -1.02 -20.57 -5.67
N VAL A 48 -1.82 -20.38 -4.62
CA VAL A 48 -1.75 -21.21 -3.41
C VAL A 48 -2.66 -22.44 -3.53
N ALA A 49 -3.68 -22.39 -4.38
CA ALA A 49 -4.50 -23.56 -4.69
C ALA A 49 -3.90 -24.38 -5.83
N GLY A 50 -3.90 -25.71 -5.68
CA GLY A 50 -3.32 -26.64 -6.67
C GLY A 50 -4.15 -26.80 -7.96
N ASN A 51 -5.38 -26.28 -7.99
CA ASN A 51 -6.34 -26.43 -9.08
C ASN A 51 -6.66 -25.11 -9.82
N CYS A 52 -5.84 -24.08 -9.66
CA CYS A 52 -6.12 -22.76 -10.25
C CYS A 52 -6.34 -22.77 -11.77
N GLN A 53 -5.63 -23.64 -12.50
CA GLN A 53 -5.82 -23.80 -13.94
C GLN A 53 -7.25 -24.23 -14.33
N GLN A 54 -7.85 -25.13 -13.53
CA GLN A 54 -9.23 -25.59 -13.70
C GLN A 54 -10.25 -24.52 -13.27
N LEU A 55 -9.85 -23.62 -12.37
CA LEU A 55 -10.69 -22.54 -11.85
C LEU A 55 -10.54 -21.23 -12.64
N SER A 56 -9.75 -21.19 -13.72
CA SER A 56 -9.47 -19.97 -14.49
C SER A 56 -10.74 -19.26 -14.99
N SER A 57 -11.81 -19.99 -15.30
CA SER A 57 -13.12 -19.40 -15.67
C SER A 57 -13.76 -18.57 -14.55
N LEU A 58 -13.36 -18.77 -13.29
CA LEU A 58 -13.86 -18.01 -12.14
C LEU A 58 -13.14 -16.67 -11.95
N CYS A 59 -12.03 -16.43 -12.65
CA CYS A 59 -11.31 -15.16 -12.57
C CYS A 59 -12.18 -13.96 -12.98
N THR A 60 -13.11 -14.14 -13.92
CA THR A 60 -14.04 -13.09 -14.35
C THR A 60 -15.36 -13.09 -13.60
N ASN A 61 -15.58 -14.06 -12.70
CA ASN A 61 -16.82 -14.17 -11.93
C ASN A 61 -16.77 -13.27 -10.68
N SER A 62 -17.64 -12.27 -10.60
CA SER A 62 -17.69 -11.31 -9.49
C SER A 62 -17.89 -11.94 -8.11
N LEU A 63 -18.60 -13.07 -8.02
CA LEU A 63 -18.81 -13.78 -6.75
C LEU A 63 -17.52 -14.44 -6.24
N TYR A 64 -16.68 -14.92 -7.15
CA TYR A 64 -15.46 -15.65 -6.82
C TYR A 64 -14.20 -14.80 -6.96
N ASN A 65 -14.32 -13.54 -7.37
CA ASN A 65 -13.18 -12.67 -7.65
C ASN A 65 -12.25 -12.51 -6.44
N SER A 66 -12.79 -12.34 -5.22
CA SER A 66 -11.99 -12.28 -3.99
C SER A 66 -11.27 -13.59 -3.70
N LEU A 67 -11.98 -14.72 -3.83
CA LEU A 67 -11.39 -16.04 -3.64
C LEU A 67 -10.26 -16.31 -4.64
N MET A 68 -10.46 -15.95 -5.90
CA MET A 68 -9.48 -16.13 -6.98
C MET A 68 -8.29 -15.17 -6.82
N LYS A 69 -8.47 -13.97 -6.26
CA LYS A 69 -7.39 -13.06 -5.89
C LYS A 69 -6.50 -13.61 -4.77
N GLU A 70 -7.08 -14.31 -3.81
CA GLU A 70 -6.31 -14.91 -2.72
C GLU A 70 -5.65 -16.23 -3.14
N ASN A 71 -6.37 -17.05 -3.90
CA ASN A 71 -5.97 -18.44 -4.13
C ASN A 71 -5.24 -18.68 -5.45
N CYS A 72 -5.55 -17.85 -6.46
CA CYS A 72 -5.15 -18.06 -7.85
C CYS A 72 -4.69 -16.76 -8.52
N ALA A 73 -4.05 -15.87 -7.73
CA ALA A 73 -3.66 -14.53 -8.17
C ALA A 73 -2.84 -14.55 -9.47
N LYS A 74 -1.98 -15.56 -9.63
CA LYS A 74 -1.09 -15.71 -10.77
C LYS A 74 -1.84 -16.25 -11.98
N THR A 75 -2.60 -17.33 -11.82
CA THR A 75 -3.42 -17.89 -12.90
C THR A 75 -4.44 -16.88 -13.42
N CYS A 76 -5.06 -16.10 -12.54
CA CYS A 76 -6.01 -15.06 -12.93
C CYS A 76 -5.38 -13.76 -13.42
N SER A 77 -4.05 -13.68 -13.48
CA SER A 77 -3.33 -12.44 -13.81
C SER A 77 -3.74 -11.24 -12.94
N PHE A 78 -4.22 -11.49 -11.72
CA PHE A 78 -4.48 -10.45 -10.72
C PHE A 78 -3.21 -9.89 -10.12
N CYS A 79 -2.07 -10.47 -10.48
CA CYS A 79 -0.75 -9.92 -10.30
C CYS A 79 -0.47 -8.63 -11.10
N GLY A 80 -1.51 -7.92 -11.55
CA GLY A 80 -1.41 -6.57 -12.04
C GLY A 80 -0.87 -5.67 -10.93
N THR A 81 0.40 -5.34 -11.09
CA THR A 81 1.14 -4.26 -10.43
C THR A 81 0.26 -3.38 -9.54
N SER A 82 0.49 -3.46 -8.23
CA SER A 82 0.54 -2.23 -7.45
C SER A 82 1.59 -1.36 -8.13
N SER A 83 1.16 -0.62 -9.15
CA SER A 83 1.97 0.34 -9.85
C SER A 83 2.29 1.42 -8.85
N GLY A 84 3.41 1.22 -8.14
CA GLY A 84 4.21 2.34 -7.71
C GLY A 84 4.50 3.19 -8.95
N GLY A 85 4.03 4.42 -8.93
CA GLY A 85 4.59 5.51 -9.72
C GLY A 85 4.27 5.51 -11.22
N THR A 86 3.05 5.89 -11.58
CA THR A 86 2.91 7.00 -12.54
C THR A 86 2.11 8.08 -11.82
N GLY A 87 2.82 8.81 -10.97
CA GLY A 87 2.30 9.94 -10.24
C GLY A 87 1.87 11.02 -11.20
N GLY A 88 0.58 11.09 -11.50
CA GLY A 88 -0.04 12.40 -11.62
C GLY A 88 0.15 13.11 -10.28
N CYS A 89 0.33 14.43 -10.32
CA CYS A 89 0.41 15.20 -9.09
C CYS A 89 -0.91 15.05 -8.30
N LYS A 90 -0.94 14.11 -7.37
CA LYS A 90 -2.10 13.80 -6.54
C LYS A 90 -1.65 13.38 -5.15
N ASP A 91 -2.53 13.66 -4.21
CA ASP A 91 -2.42 13.15 -2.86
C ASP A 91 -2.97 11.71 -2.82
N LEU A 92 -2.20 10.79 -2.24
CA LEU A 92 -2.57 9.39 -2.00
C LEU A 92 -3.20 9.19 -0.63
N ALA A 93 -2.91 10.07 0.33
CA ALA A 93 -3.60 10.12 1.61
C ALA A 93 -4.80 11.09 1.54
N THR A 94 -5.87 10.75 2.24
CA THR A 94 -7.13 11.52 2.21
C THR A 94 -7.07 12.79 3.07
N ASN A 95 -6.16 12.82 4.04
CA ASN A 95 -6.02 13.87 5.05
C ASN A 95 -4.81 14.79 4.81
N CYS A 96 -4.30 14.88 3.57
CA CYS A 96 -3.13 15.72 3.27
C CYS A 96 -3.33 17.20 3.62
N ALA A 97 -4.54 17.73 3.49
CA ALA A 97 -4.85 19.12 3.88
C ALA A 97 -4.60 19.38 5.37
N GLU A 98 -4.90 18.42 6.24
CA GLU A 98 -4.65 18.52 7.69
C GLU A 98 -3.16 18.36 8.03
N LEU A 99 -2.42 17.66 7.15
CA LEU A 99 -1.00 17.37 7.30
C LEU A 99 -0.10 18.38 6.58
N ALA A 100 -0.64 19.41 5.93
CA ALA A 100 0.11 20.34 5.08
C ALA A 100 1.29 21.02 5.81
N THR A 101 1.18 21.24 7.11
CA THR A 101 2.27 21.80 7.94
C THR A 101 3.51 20.91 8.00
N LEU A 102 3.34 19.60 7.79
CA LEU A 102 4.41 18.61 7.81
C LEU A 102 5.23 18.56 6.51
N CYS A 103 4.78 19.21 5.45
CA CYS A 103 5.54 19.31 4.20
C CYS A 103 6.94 19.92 4.41
N ASN A 104 7.07 20.83 5.38
CA ASN A 104 8.35 21.47 5.73
C ASN A 104 9.08 20.78 6.89
N ASN A 105 8.51 19.72 7.47
CA ASN A 105 9.12 19.00 8.59
C ASN A 105 10.08 17.94 8.06
N ALA A 106 11.36 18.00 8.45
CA ALA A 106 12.39 17.07 7.98
C ALA A 106 12.04 15.59 8.22
N LEU A 107 11.40 15.28 9.35
CA LEU A 107 10.95 13.91 9.66
C LEU A 107 9.86 13.45 8.69
N TYR A 108 8.90 14.30 8.35
CA TYR A 108 7.75 13.87 7.54
C TYR A 108 7.93 14.13 6.05
N SER A 109 8.91 14.93 5.64
CA SER A 109 9.16 15.33 4.25
C SER A 109 9.16 14.16 3.26
N SER A 110 9.83 13.05 3.59
CA SER A 110 9.86 11.85 2.73
C SER A 110 8.47 11.21 2.57
N ILE A 111 7.76 11.04 3.68
CA ILE A 111 6.41 10.46 3.71
C ILE A 111 5.40 11.37 3.00
N MET A 112 5.51 12.68 3.21
CA MET A 112 4.66 13.70 2.60
C MET A 112 4.91 13.81 1.11
N SER A 113 6.16 13.70 0.64
CA SER A 113 6.48 13.69 -0.79
C SER A 113 5.86 12.50 -1.53
N GLN A 114 5.65 11.36 -0.84
CA GLN A 114 5.06 10.17 -1.45
C GLN A 114 3.54 10.13 -1.39
N ASN A 115 2.94 10.69 -0.33
CA ASN A 115 1.50 10.54 -0.08
C ASN A 115 0.71 11.84 -0.22
N CYS A 116 1.39 12.98 -0.20
CA CYS A 116 0.80 14.31 -0.23
C CYS A 116 1.55 15.24 -1.21
N ALA A 117 2.08 14.68 -2.31
CA ALA A 117 2.93 15.40 -3.26
C ALA A 117 2.25 16.67 -3.81
N LYS A 118 0.93 16.62 -4.03
CA LYS A 118 0.16 17.75 -4.54
C LYS A 118 -0.02 18.82 -3.47
N THR A 119 -0.43 18.42 -2.27
CA THR A 119 -0.58 19.34 -1.13
C THR A 119 0.75 20.00 -0.76
N CYS A 120 1.86 19.27 -0.86
CA CYS A 120 3.19 19.80 -0.53
C CYS A 120 3.88 20.53 -1.69
N HIS A 121 3.24 20.62 -2.86
CA HIS A 121 3.87 21.20 -4.06
C HIS A 121 5.23 20.59 -4.38
N MET A 122 5.36 19.27 -4.16
CA MET A 122 6.57 18.47 -4.46
C MET A 122 6.43 17.74 -5.80
N CYS A 123 5.55 18.27 -6.62
CA CYS A 123 5.23 17.99 -7.99
C CYS A 123 5.15 19.37 -8.69
#